data_AF-A0A349GY06-F1
#
_entry.id   AF-A0A349GY06-F1
#
_cell.length_a   1.000
_cell.length_b   1.000
_cell.length_c   1.000
_cell.angle_alpha   90.00
_cell.angle_beta   90.00
_cell.angle_gamma   90.00
#
_symmetry.space_group_name_H-M   'P 1'
#
loop_
_entity.id
_entity.type
_entity.pdbx_description
1 polymer ?
#
loop_
_entity_poly.entity_id
_entity_poly.type
_entity_poly.pdbx_seq_one_letter_code
_entity_poly.pdbx_strand_id
1 'polypeptide(L)'
;MMSQELQAKLVTSMENKYLLQMFELGEGLVYYHNALESNFVILSKLRTAADKLRLTPEQITLLEDVSIENQQASKQASIYSTVLSGLMDARGTIINNNMNVLLKNLTIINIVFLPLNLIASIGGMSEFSAFTQGLSWRISYGLFSLAMVILGWITWWWLVKVLDRNQHRGRRKRA
;
A
#
# COMPACT_ATOMS: atom_id res chain seq x y z
N MET A 1 -17.01 8.68 -7.94
CA MET A 1 -16.17 9.61 -7.17
C MET A 1 -16.20 9.30 -5.67
N MET A 2 -17.38 9.11 -5.08
CA MET A 2 -17.54 8.76 -3.65
C MET A 2 -16.86 7.44 -3.20
N SER A 3 -16.72 6.44 -4.08
CA SER A 3 -16.01 5.18 -3.73
C SER A 3 -14.50 5.36 -3.57
N GLN A 4 -13.87 6.27 -4.32
CA GLN A 4 -12.42 6.45 -4.31
C GLN A 4 -11.94 7.24 -3.09
N GLU A 5 -12.70 8.24 -2.64
CA GLU A 5 -12.42 8.92 -1.37
C GLU A 5 -12.64 8.01 -0.16
N LEU A 6 -13.67 7.15 -0.22
CA LEU A 6 -13.91 6.14 0.82
C LEU A 6 -12.78 5.10 0.84
N GLN A 7 -12.33 4.64 -0.33
CA GLN A 7 -11.15 3.78 -0.49
C GLN A 7 -9.88 4.45 0.02
N ALA A 8 -9.67 5.73 -0.31
CA ALA A 8 -8.50 6.49 0.12
C ALA A 8 -8.48 6.70 1.64
N LYS A 9 -9.63 7.02 2.26
CA LYS A 9 -9.79 7.09 3.72
C LYS A 9 -9.63 5.73 4.40
N LEU A 10 -10.12 4.63 3.81
CA LEU A 10 -9.89 3.26 4.27
C LEU A 10 -8.41 2.84 4.18
N VAL A 11 -7.66 3.38 3.21
CA VAL A 11 -6.23 3.11 3.04
C VAL A 11 -5.39 3.93 4.02
N THR A 12 -5.78 5.16 4.36
CA THR A 12 -4.96 6.08 5.17
C THR A 12 -5.26 6.07 6.67
N SER A 13 -6.45 5.65 7.12
CA SER A 13 -6.85 5.82 8.53
C SER A 13 -6.54 4.63 9.46
N MET A 14 -6.19 3.44 8.95
CA MET A 14 -6.16 2.21 9.77
C MET A 14 -5.14 1.15 9.30
N GLU A 15 -3.88 1.53 9.09
CA GLU A 15 -2.86 0.62 8.52
C GLU A 15 -2.53 -0.60 9.38
N ASN A 16 -2.45 -0.48 10.72
CA ASN A 16 -2.13 -1.64 11.58
C ASN A 16 -3.35 -2.42 12.06
N LYS A 17 -4.43 -1.73 12.45
CA LYS A 17 -5.59 -2.39 13.08
C LYS A 17 -6.32 -3.33 12.12
N TYR A 18 -6.50 -2.94 10.85
CA TYR A 18 -7.11 -3.83 9.87
C TYR A 18 -6.17 -4.92 9.37
N LEU A 19 -4.86 -4.66 9.32
CA LEU A 19 -3.88 -5.70 8.99
C LEU A 19 -3.87 -6.80 10.05
N LEU A 20 -3.93 -6.42 11.33
CA LEU A 20 -4.03 -7.36 12.45
C LEU A 20 -5.34 -8.17 12.38
N GLN A 21 -6.47 -7.53 12.10
CA GLN A 21 -7.75 -8.22 11.91
C GLN A 21 -7.75 -9.18 10.71
N MET A 22 -7.05 -8.82 9.62
CA MET A 22 -6.85 -9.71 8.48
C MET A 22 -5.96 -10.90 8.86
N PHE A 23 -4.96 -10.70 9.72
CA PHE A 23 -4.12 -11.78 10.23
C PHE A 23 -4.91 -12.74 11.12
N GLU A 24 -5.68 -12.21 12.08
CA GLU A 24 -6.59 -12.98 12.94
C GLU A 24 -7.61 -13.78 12.11
N LEU A 25 -8.17 -13.17 11.05
CA LEU A 25 -9.07 -13.86 10.13
C LEU A 25 -8.35 -14.99 9.36
N GLY A 26 -7.10 -14.76 8.95
CA GLY A 26 -6.26 -15.76 8.26
C GLY A 26 -5.98 -16.96 9.14
N GLU A 27 -5.57 -16.72 10.40
CA GLU A 27 -5.36 -17.79 11.39
C GLU A 27 -6.66 -18.56 11.66
N GLY A 28 -7.79 -17.85 11.78
CA GLY A 28 -9.11 -18.44 11.93
C GLY A 28 -9.50 -19.34 10.75
N LEU A 29 -9.26 -18.91 9.51
CA LEU A 29 -9.54 -19.70 8.31
C LEU A 29 -8.67 -20.96 8.21
N VAL A 30 -7.38 -20.85 8.57
CA VAL A 30 -6.48 -22.01 8.64
C VAL A 30 -6.93 -22.98 9.72
N TYR A 31 -7.32 -22.48 10.89
CA TYR A 31 -7.88 -23.30 11.97
C TYR A 31 -9.16 -24.02 11.52
N TYR A 32 -10.11 -23.30 10.90
CA TYR A 32 -11.35 -23.89 10.40
C TYR A 32 -11.11 -24.94 9.31
N HIS A 33 -10.19 -24.68 8.39
CA HIS A 33 -9.84 -25.65 7.35
C HIS A 33 -9.33 -26.97 7.97
N ASN A 34 -8.39 -26.89 8.92
CA ASN A 34 -7.86 -28.04 9.64
C ASN A 34 -8.95 -28.77 10.45
N ALA A 35 -9.83 -28.02 11.12
CA ALA A 35 -10.93 -28.59 11.89
C ALA A 35 -11.94 -29.33 10.99
N LEU A 36 -12.29 -28.76 9.84
CA LEU A 36 -13.17 -29.38 8.86
C LEU A 36 -12.53 -30.63 8.23
N GLU A 37 -11.22 -30.61 7.97
CA GLU A 37 -10.50 -31.79 7.47
C GLU A 37 -10.45 -32.92 8.52
N SER A 38 -10.23 -32.57 9.79
CA SER A 38 -10.32 -33.53 10.90
C SER A 38 -11.73 -34.13 11.04
N ASN A 39 -12.77 -33.29 10.96
CA ASN A 39 -14.16 -33.73 10.98
C ASN A 39 -14.47 -34.69 9.83
N PHE A 40 -13.95 -34.42 8.62
CA PHE A 40 -14.12 -35.31 7.47
C PHE A 40 -13.57 -36.72 7.74
N VAL A 41 -12.40 -36.82 8.37
CA VAL A 41 -11.81 -38.12 8.76
C VAL A 41 -12.73 -38.86 9.74
N ILE A 42 -13.33 -38.16 10.70
CA ILE A 42 -14.25 -38.76 11.67
C ILE A 42 -15.55 -39.21 10.98
N LEU A 43 -16.14 -38.37 10.12
CA LEU A 43 -17.35 -38.70 9.35
C LEU A 43 -17.10 -39.93 8.45
N SER A 44 -15.92 -40.00 7.82
CA SER A 44 -15.51 -41.15 7.02
C SER A 44 -15.38 -42.43 7.85
N LYS A 45 -14.79 -42.34 9.05
CA LYS A 45 -14.72 -43.49 9.98
C LYS A 45 -16.11 -43.91 10.46
N LEU A 46 -17.00 -42.96 10.74
CA LEU A 46 -18.37 -43.24 11.13
C LEU A 46 -19.13 -43.96 10.01
N ARG A 47 -18.91 -43.55 8.75
CA ARG A 47 -19.48 -44.20 7.56
C ARG A 47 -19.00 -45.63 7.40
N THR A 48 -17.71 -45.89 7.62
CA THR A 48 -17.14 -47.26 7.59
C THR A 48 -17.64 -48.11 8.75
N ALA A 49 -17.96 -47.51 9.89
CA ALA A 49 -18.50 -48.21 11.05
C ALA A 49 -20.04 -48.36 11.02
N ALA A 50 -20.72 -47.87 9.97
CA ALA A 50 -22.18 -47.81 9.88
C ALA A 50 -22.85 -49.17 10.13
N ASP A 51 -22.31 -50.24 9.55
CA ASP A 51 -22.84 -51.61 9.72
C ASP A 51 -22.68 -52.11 11.16
N LYS A 52 -21.54 -51.81 11.80
CA LYS A 52 -21.28 -52.17 13.21
C LYS A 52 -22.17 -51.40 14.17
N LEU A 53 -22.49 -50.15 13.84
CA LEU A 53 -23.36 -49.27 14.60
C LEU A 53 -24.84 -49.48 14.31
N ARG A 54 -25.18 -50.36 13.35
CA ARG A 54 -26.56 -50.64 12.91
C ARG A 54 -27.30 -49.36 12.50
N LEU A 55 -26.62 -48.46 11.79
CA LEU A 55 -27.25 -47.25 11.27
C LEU A 55 -28.36 -47.61 10.28
N THR A 56 -29.46 -46.88 10.35
CA THR A 56 -30.55 -47.00 9.38
C THR A 56 -30.14 -46.42 8.02
N PRO A 57 -30.78 -46.83 6.91
CA PRO A 57 -30.50 -46.26 5.59
C PRO A 57 -30.62 -44.72 5.56
N GLU A 58 -31.61 -44.17 6.26
CA GLU A 58 -31.84 -42.73 6.38
C GLU A 58 -30.69 -42.00 7.10
N GLN A 59 -30.15 -42.60 8.16
CA GLN A 59 -28.99 -42.06 8.87
C GLN A 59 -27.71 -42.12 8.02
N ILE A 60 -27.57 -43.15 7.18
CA ILE A 60 -26.44 -43.27 6.25
C ILE A 60 -26.50 -42.17 5.20
N THR A 61 -27.67 -41.90 4.62
CA THR A 61 -27.87 -40.80 3.66
C THR A 61 -27.58 -39.44 4.32
N LEU A 62 -28.10 -39.20 5.52
CA LEU A 62 -27.80 -37.96 6.25
C LEU A 62 -26.29 -37.80 6.52
N LEU A 63 -25.60 -38.89 6.86
CA LEU A 63 -24.16 -38.87 7.07
C LEU A 63 -23.38 -38.53 5.79
N GLU A 64 -23.83 -39.02 4.64
CA GLU A 64 -23.26 -38.67 3.34
C GLU A 64 -23.46 -37.18 3.01
N ASP A 65 -24.65 -36.65 3.25
CA ASP A 65 -24.95 -35.22 3.03
C ASP A 65 -24.08 -34.32 3.92
N VAL A 66 -23.97 -34.62 5.21
CA VAL A 66 -23.10 -33.87 6.15
C VAL A 66 -21.63 -33.96 5.73
N SER A 67 -21.19 -35.12 5.22
CA SER A 67 -19.82 -35.29 4.71
C SER A 67 -19.55 -34.40 3.50
N ILE A 68 -20.52 -34.31 2.57
CA ILE A 68 -20.45 -33.43 1.39
C ILE A 68 -20.39 -31.95 1.82
N GLU A 69 -21.27 -31.52 2.73
CA GLU A 69 -21.29 -30.15 3.24
C GLU A 69 -19.97 -29.80 3.96
N ASN A 70 -19.43 -30.71 4.77
CA ASN A 70 -18.16 -30.50 5.47
C ASN A 70 -16.98 -30.36 4.49
N GLN A 71 -16.93 -31.16 3.43
CA GLN A 71 -15.94 -31.00 2.36
C GLN A 71 -16.10 -29.66 1.63
N GLN A 72 -17.34 -29.25 1.34
CA GLN A 72 -17.61 -27.97 0.70
C GLN A 72 -17.16 -26.80 1.57
N ALA A 73 -17.45 -26.83 2.86
CA ALA A 73 -16.99 -25.85 3.83
C ALA A 73 -15.44 -25.80 3.90
N SER A 74 -14.78 -26.96 3.89
CA SER A 74 -13.31 -27.03 3.90
C SER A 74 -12.72 -26.37 2.65
N LYS A 75 -13.31 -26.61 1.48
CA LYS A 75 -12.90 -25.99 0.22
C LYS A 75 -13.14 -24.47 0.22
N GLN A 76 -14.25 -24.00 0.79
CA GLN A 76 -14.50 -22.56 0.95
C GLN A 76 -13.47 -21.90 1.86
N ALA A 77 -13.14 -22.51 3.00
CA ALA A 77 -12.12 -22.01 3.93
C ALA A 77 -10.75 -21.87 3.24
N SER A 78 -10.36 -22.86 2.42
CA SER A 78 -9.12 -22.82 1.63
C SER A 78 -9.11 -21.70 0.57
N ILE A 79 -10.22 -21.53 -0.16
CA ILE A 79 -10.37 -20.45 -1.14
C ILE A 79 -10.28 -19.08 -0.46
N TYR A 80 -10.98 -18.89 0.67
CA TYR A 80 -10.94 -17.62 1.39
C TYR A 80 -9.57 -17.32 1.98
N SER A 81 -8.86 -18.33 2.50
CA SER A 81 -7.47 -18.17 2.97
C SER A 81 -6.53 -17.71 1.83
N THR A 82 -6.71 -18.29 0.64
CA THR A 82 -5.94 -17.91 -0.56
C THR A 82 -6.25 -16.47 -1.00
N VAL A 83 -7.53 -16.10 -1.07
CA VAL A 83 -7.95 -14.74 -1.44
C VAL A 83 -7.44 -13.73 -0.40
N LEU A 84 -7.55 -14.05 0.89
CA LEU A 84 -7.09 -13.18 1.97
C LEU A 84 -5.58 -12.95 1.92
N SER A 85 -4.79 -14.00 1.70
CA SER A 85 -3.34 -13.89 1.48
C SER A 85 -3.02 -12.97 0.30
N GLY A 86 -3.71 -13.14 -0.83
CA GLY A 86 -3.55 -12.26 -1.99
C GLY A 86 -3.91 -10.80 -1.71
N LEU A 87 -4.92 -10.55 -0.87
CA LEU A 87 -5.27 -9.20 -0.43
C LEU A 87 -4.20 -8.59 0.51
N MET A 88 -3.60 -9.39 1.39
CA MET A 88 -2.50 -8.94 2.26
C MET A 88 -1.25 -8.58 1.44
N ASP A 89 -0.91 -9.36 0.42
CA ASP A 89 0.21 -9.06 -0.49
C ASP A 89 -0.04 -7.80 -1.33
N ALA A 90 -1.25 -7.66 -1.88
CA ALA A 90 -1.66 -6.46 -2.60
C ALA A 90 -1.61 -5.21 -1.71
N ARG A 91 -1.99 -5.34 -0.43
CA ARG A 91 -1.87 -4.25 0.55
C ARG A 91 -0.41 -3.87 0.82
N GLY A 92 0.49 -4.84 0.99
CA GLY A 92 1.93 -4.56 1.10
C GLY A 92 2.47 -3.77 -0.10
N THR A 93 2.00 -4.09 -1.30
CA THR A 93 2.35 -3.35 -2.53
C THR A 93 1.83 -1.91 -2.50
N ILE A 94 0.59 -1.69 -2.03
CA ILE A 94 0.01 -0.34 -1.90
C ILE A 94 0.79 0.50 -0.88
N ILE A 95 1.14 -0.06 0.27
CA ILE A 95 1.94 0.61 1.31
C ILE A 95 3.30 1.04 0.74
N ASN A 96 4.00 0.12 0.07
CA ASN A 96 5.28 0.43 -0.57
C ASN A 96 5.16 1.54 -1.64
N ASN A 97 4.09 1.52 -2.43
CA ASN A 97 3.83 2.59 -3.40
C ASN A 97 3.58 3.94 -2.71
N ASN A 98 2.81 3.96 -1.62
CA ASN A 98 2.57 5.17 -0.84
C ASN A 98 3.87 5.73 -0.24
N MET A 99 4.71 4.87 0.34
CA MET A 99 6.03 5.26 0.86
C MET A 99 6.91 5.84 -0.25
N ASN A 100 6.94 5.20 -1.42
CA ASN A 100 7.72 5.69 -2.56
C ASN A 100 7.21 7.05 -3.07
N VAL A 101 5.89 7.28 -3.08
CA VAL A 101 5.31 8.59 -3.40
C VAL A 101 5.70 9.64 -2.36
N LEU A 102 5.65 9.30 -1.06
CA LEU A 102 6.05 10.20 0.01
C LEU A 102 7.53 10.59 -0.08
N LEU A 103 8.42 9.62 -0.28
CA LEU A 103 9.86 9.86 -0.48
C LEU A 103 10.13 10.71 -1.72
N LYS A 104 9.42 10.45 -2.83
CA LYS A 104 9.50 11.26 -4.05
C LYS A 104 9.12 12.71 -3.76
N ASN A 105 8.04 12.95 -3.01
CA ASN A 105 7.60 14.29 -2.64
C ASN A 105 8.63 15.00 -1.76
N LEU A 106 9.15 14.34 -0.72
CA LEU A 106 10.19 14.90 0.14
C LEU A 106 11.47 15.22 -0.65
N THR A 107 11.85 14.35 -1.58
CA THR A 107 13.02 14.54 -2.44
C THR A 107 12.84 15.74 -3.38
N ILE A 108 11.65 15.91 -3.96
CA ILE A 108 11.32 17.07 -4.80
C ILE A 108 11.51 18.37 -4.01
N ILE A 109 10.99 18.42 -2.78
CA ILE A 109 11.16 19.56 -1.88
C ILE A 109 12.66 19.82 -1.65
N ASN A 110 13.42 18.78 -1.26
CA ASN A 110 14.86 18.92 -0.99
C ASN A 110 15.66 19.43 -2.19
N ILE A 111 15.40 18.92 -3.40
CA ILE A 111 16.12 19.34 -4.61
C ILE A 111 15.88 20.83 -4.92
N VAL A 112 14.68 21.35 -4.59
CA VAL A 112 14.35 22.77 -4.81
C VAL A 112 15.02 23.65 -3.74
N PHE A 113 14.96 23.25 -2.48
CA PHE A 113 15.43 24.09 -1.36
C PHE A 113 16.94 24.03 -1.12
N LEU A 114 17.63 22.90 -1.35
CA LEU A 114 19.06 22.79 -1.02
C LEU A 114 19.97 23.76 -1.82
N PRO A 115 19.86 23.87 -3.16
CA PRO A 115 20.64 24.85 -3.92
C PRO A 115 20.23 26.29 -3.58
N LEU A 116 18.94 26.51 -3.34
CA LEU A 116 18.42 27.82 -2.95
C LEU A 116 19.02 28.27 -1.61
N ASN A 117 19.10 27.37 -0.62
CA ASN A 117 19.75 27.63 0.65
C ASN A 117 21.25 27.94 0.50
N LEU A 118 21.96 27.23 -0.40
CA LEU A 118 23.37 27.51 -0.65
C LEU A 118 23.58 28.92 -1.22
N ILE A 119 22.79 29.31 -2.23
CA ILE A 119 22.88 30.64 -2.83
C ILE A 119 22.47 31.73 -1.83
N ALA A 120 21.42 31.48 -1.03
CA ALA A 120 20.99 32.39 0.03
C ALA A 120 22.06 32.57 1.10
N SER A 121 22.77 31.49 1.47
CA SER A 121 23.88 31.54 2.42
C SER A 121 25.01 32.43 1.90
N ILE A 122 25.44 32.23 0.65
CA ILE A 122 26.51 33.03 0.03
C ILE A 122 26.09 34.49 -0.16
N GLY A 123 24.87 34.75 -0.67
CA GLY A 123 24.36 36.11 -0.89
C GLY A 123 23.95 36.86 0.40
N GLY A 124 23.78 36.11 1.50
CA GLY A 124 23.53 36.67 2.83
C GLY A 124 24.79 37.17 3.53
N MET A 125 25.99 36.81 3.04
CA MET A 125 27.25 37.27 3.61
C MET A 125 27.57 38.71 3.18
N SER A 126 28.31 39.42 4.03
CA SER A 126 28.61 40.85 3.86
C SER A 126 29.42 41.16 2.59
N GLU A 127 30.04 40.17 1.93
CA GLU A 127 30.77 40.38 0.68
C GLU A 127 29.84 40.74 -0.50
N PHE A 128 28.57 40.32 -0.48
CA PHE A 128 27.59 40.70 -1.51
C PHE A 128 27.26 42.20 -1.47
N SER A 129 27.27 42.79 -0.27
CA SER A 129 27.22 44.24 -0.04
C SER A 129 28.39 44.98 -0.68
N ALA A 130 29.60 44.43 -0.50
CA ALA A 130 30.83 45.03 -0.98
C ALA A 130 30.96 44.96 -2.51
N PHE A 131 30.36 43.94 -3.15
CA PHE A 131 30.31 43.83 -4.60
C PHE A 131 29.27 44.76 -5.26
N THR A 132 28.25 45.21 -4.51
CA THR A 132 27.18 46.10 -5.00
C THR A 132 27.29 47.55 -4.47
N GLN A 133 28.52 48.04 -4.26
CA GLN A 133 28.79 49.40 -3.77
C GLN A 133 28.19 50.56 -4.62
N GLY A 134 27.70 50.28 -5.84
CA GLY A 134 27.05 51.28 -6.71
C GLY A 134 25.51 51.37 -6.63
N LEU A 135 24.84 50.49 -5.88
CA LEU A 135 23.36 50.45 -5.77
C LEU A 135 22.89 50.57 -4.32
N SER A 136 21.73 51.20 -4.08
CA SER A 136 21.11 51.21 -2.75
C SER A 136 20.85 49.77 -2.26
N TRP A 137 21.30 49.44 -1.05
CA TRP A 137 21.15 48.11 -0.42
C TRP A 137 19.74 47.52 -0.57
N ARG A 138 18.70 48.36 -0.48
CA ARG A 138 17.29 47.94 -0.64
C ARG A 138 16.99 47.35 -2.03
N ILE A 139 17.61 47.90 -3.07
CA ILE A 139 17.41 47.47 -4.46
C ILE A 139 18.20 46.19 -4.73
N SER A 140 19.45 46.11 -4.26
CA SER A 140 20.28 44.91 -4.42
C SER A 140 19.66 43.68 -3.75
N TYR A 141 19.20 43.79 -2.50
CA TYR A 141 18.52 42.70 -1.80
C TYR A 141 17.13 42.38 -2.37
N GLY A 142 16.41 43.39 -2.88
CA GLY A 142 15.14 43.20 -3.57
C GLY A 142 15.30 42.41 -4.87
N LEU A 143 16.29 42.77 -5.69
CA LEU A 143 16.59 42.07 -6.94
C LEU A 143 17.11 40.65 -6.68
N PHE A 144 17.95 40.47 -5.66
CA PHE A 144 18.43 39.16 -5.24
C PHE A 144 17.28 38.25 -4.79
N SER A 145 16.38 38.74 -3.95
CA SER A 145 15.19 37.98 -3.51
C SER A 145 14.30 37.58 -4.69
N LEU A 146 14.08 38.50 -5.64
CA LEU A 146 13.32 38.20 -6.86
C LEU A 146 13.99 37.11 -7.69
N ALA A 147 15.32 37.21 -7.89
CA ALA A 147 16.10 36.21 -8.62
C ALA A 147 16.02 34.82 -7.95
N MET A 148 16.00 34.76 -6.62
CA MET A 148 15.86 33.52 -5.85
C MET A 148 14.49 32.87 -6.03
N VAL A 149 13.42 33.66 -6.01
CA VAL A 149 12.06 33.13 -6.28
C VAL A 149 11.95 32.61 -7.72
N ILE A 150 12.52 33.32 -8.69
CA ILE A 150 12.54 32.89 -10.09
C ILE A 150 13.34 31.59 -10.25
N LEU A 151 14.52 31.50 -9.64
CA LEU A 151 15.34 30.29 -9.66
C LEU A 151 14.61 29.11 -9.03
N GLY A 152 14.00 29.29 -7.85
CA GLY A 152 13.20 28.25 -7.20
C GLY A 152 12.01 27.79 -8.04
N TRP A 153 11.35 28.71 -8.75
CA TRP A 153 10.24 28.36 -9.63
C TRP A 153 10.72 27.61 -10.88
N ILE A 154 11.84 28.02 -11.48
CA ILE A 154 12.44 27.34 -12.64
C ILE A 154 12.88 25.93 -12.26
N THR A 155 13.55 25.74 -11.12
CA THR A 155 14.00 24.41 -10.67
C THR A 155 12.81 23.50 -10.38
N TRP A 156 11.78 24.01 -9.70
CA TRP A 156 10.52 23.28 -9.50
C TRP A 156 9.87 22.87 -10.83
N TRP A 157 9.68 23.81 -11.75
CA TRP A 157 9.04 23.56 -13.04
C TRP A 157 9.83 22.56 -13.89
N TRP A 158 11.15 22.70 -13.95
CA TRP A 158 12.02 21.77 -14.65
C TRP A 158 11.92 20.36 -14.05
N LEU A 159 11.94 20.25 -12.72
CA LEU A 159 11.86 18.97 -12.02
C LEU A 159 10.53 18.25 -12.28
N VAL A 160 9.40 18.96 -12.14
CA VAL A 160 8.06 18.40 -12.41
C VAL A 160 7.98 17.91 -13.86
N LYS A 161 8.47 18.70 -14.82
CA LYS A 161 8.48 18.34 -16.24
C LYS A 161 9.34 17.11 -16.56
N VAL A 162 10.49 16.97 -15.89
CA VAL A 162 11.38 15.80 -16.04
C VAL A 162 10.73 14.55 -15.44
N LEU A 163 10.11 14.67 -14.27
CA LEU A 163 9.39 13.57 -13.61
C LEU A 163 8.22 13.04 -14.46
N ASP A 164 7.41 13.93 -15.04
CA ASP A 164 6.29 13.55 -15.91
C ASP A 164 6.78 12.86 -17.19
N ARG A 165 7.86 13.36 -17.80
CA ARG A 165 8.47 12.71 -18.98
C ARG A 165 8.93 11.28 -18.71
N ASN A 166 9.48 11.03 -17.53
CA ASN A 166 9.97 9.70 -17.17
C ASN A 166 8.83 8.70 -16.92
N GLN A 167 7.68 9.13 -16.41
CA GLN A 167 6.51 8.25 -16.27
C GLN A 167 5.95 7.79 -17.62
N HIS A 168 5.96 8.64 -18.65
CA HIS A 168 5.50 8.26 -20.00
C HIS A 168 6.45 7.30 -20.72
N ARG A 169 7.77 7.39 -20.48
CA ARG A 169 8.75 6.45 -21.06
C ARG A 169 8.68 5.04 -20.46
N GLY A 170 8.35 4.92 -19.17
CA GLY A 170 8.20 3.62 -18.50
C GLY A 170 7.04 2.77 -19.03
N ARG A 171 5.92 3.40 -19.40
CA ARG A 171 4.74 2.71 -19.98
C ARG A 171 4.98 2.17 -21.39
N ARG A 172 5.80 2.83 -22.21
CA ARG A 172 6.09 2.43 -23.60
C ARG A 172 7.06 1.24 -23.74
N LYS A 173 7.76 0.86 -22.66
CA LYS A 173 8.71 -0.28 -22.66
C LYS A 173 8.10 -1.58 -22.12
N ARG A 174 6.86 -1.56 -21.63
CA ARG A 174 6.14 -2.71 -21.05
C ARG A 174 4.93 -3.17 -21.87
N ALA A 175 4.71 -2.55 -23.03
CA ALA A 175 3.78 -2.98 -24.08
C ALA A 175 4.63 -3.48 -25.26
#